data_AF-A0A967II16-F1
#
_entry.id   AF-A0A967II16-F1
#
_cell.length_a   1.000
_cell.length_b   1.000
_cell.length_c   1.000
_cell.angle_alpha   90.00
_cell.angle_beta   90.00
_cell.angle_gamma   90.00
#
_symmetry.space_group_name_H-M   'P 1'
#
loop_
_entity.id
_entity.type
_entity.pdbx_description
1 polymer ?
#
loop_
_entity_poly.entity_id
_entity_poly.type
_entity_poly.pdbx_seq_one_letter_code
_entity_poly.pdbx_strand_id
1 'polypeptide(L)' 'GKESLNFQISMTLYMVVAALLVVVGIGIFLLGALALFDFIFIIVATVKAKNGEPYRYPLTIRLIK' A
#
# COMPACT_ATOMS: atom_id res chain seq x y z
N GLY A 1 6.72 6.90 -10.80
CA GLY A 1 6.60 5.69 -11.64
C GLY A 1 6.94 4.44 -10.86
N LYS A 2 8.22 4.05 -10.83
CA LYS A 2 8.68 2.78 -10.22
C LYS A 2 8.28 2.59 -8.75
N GLU A 3 8.39 3.61 -7.91
CA GLU A 3 8.01 3.52 -6.49
C GLU A 3 6.51 3.27 -6.27
N SER A 4 5.64 3.80 -7.14
CA SER A 4 4.19 3.54 -7.08
C SER A 4 3.87 2.09 -7.46
N LEU A 5 4.60 1.53 -8.42
CA LEU A 5 4.46 0.12 -8.80
C LEU A 5 4.93 -0.80 -7.67
N ASN A 6 6.07 -0.51 -7.05
CA ASN A 6 6.56 -1.24 -5.87
C ASN A 6 5.54 -1.17 -4.71
N PHE A 7 4.91 -0.01 -4.50
CA PHE A 7 3.85 0.14 -3.49
C PHE A 7 2.63 -0.72 -3.78
N GLN A 8 2.14 -0.69 -5.02
CA GLN A 8 0.95 -1.45 -5.38
C GLN A 8 1.20 -2.97 -5.29
N ILE A 9 2.38 -3.45 -5.68
CA ILE A 9 2.77 -4.85 -5.52
C ILE A 9 2.81 -5.23 -4.03
N SER A 10 3.44 -4.38 -3.20
CA SER A 10 3.53 -4.62 -1.75
C SER A 10 2.14 -4.67 -1.12
N MET A 11 1.26 -3.73 -1.51
CA MET A 11 -0.08 -3.65 -0.97
C MET A 11 -0.95 -4.83 -1.38
N THR A 12 -0.79 -5.29 -2.62
CA THR A 12 -1.45 -6.51 -3.11
C THR A 12 -1.01 -7.72 -2.29
N LEU A 13 0.29 -7.85 -1.97
CA LEU A 13 0.78 -8.93 -1.12
C LEU A 13 0.20 -8.87 0.30
N TYR A 14 0.16 -7.69 0.93
CA TYR A 14 -0.45 -7.52 2.24
C TYR A 14 -1.94 -7.84 2.23
N MET A 15 -2.65 -7.46 1.16
CA MET A 15 -4.07 -7.79 0.96
C MET A 15 -4.30 -9.30 0.83
N VAL A 16 -3.43 -10.02 0.10
CA VAL A 16 -3.51 -11.49 0.00
C VAL A 16 -3.28 -12.15 1.35
N VAL A 17 -2.28 -11.71 2.11
CA VAL A 17 -2.01 -12.22 3.46
C VAL A 17 -3.19 -11.92 4.39
N ALA A 18 -3.71 -10.68 4.37
CA ALA A 18 -4.86 -10.28 5.15
C ALA A 18 -6.12 -11.10 4.80
N ALA A 19 -6.34 -11.40 3.52
CA ALA A 19 -7.42 -12.25 3.05
C ALA A 19 -7.32 -13.68 3.58
N LEU A 20 -6.11 -14.26 3.65
CA LEU A 20 -5.90 -15.56 4.30
C LEU A 20 -6.19 -15.52 5.81
N LEU A 21 -5.83 -14.42 6.47
CA LEU A 21 -6.13 -14.16 7.88
C LEU A 21 -7.63 -13.92 8.16
N VAL A 22 -8.48 -13.71 7.13
CA VAL A 22 -9.95 -13.62 7.31
C VAL A 22 -10.51 -14.91 7.86
N VAL A 23 -9.92 -16.06 7.51
CA VAL A 23 -10.33 -17.38 8.03
C VAL A 23 -10.20 -17.45 9.56
N VAL A 24 -9.27 -16.68 10.13
CA VAL A 24 -9.02 -16.56 11.58
C VAL A 24 -9.89 -15.47 12.23
N GLY A 25 -10.74 -14.77 11.47
CA GLY A 25 -11.63 -13.70 11.92
C GLY A 25 -10.99 -12.32 12.03
N ILE A 26 -9.65 -12.23 12.12
CA ILE A 26 -8.91 -10.97 12.28
C ILE A 26 -8.70 -10.26 10.92
N GLY A 27 -8.69 -11.02 9.82
CA GLY A 27 -8.41 -10.47 8.49
C GLY A 27 -9.37 -9.38 8.02
N ILE A 28 -10.63 -9.35 8.47
CA ILE A 28 -11.59 -8.30 8.09
C ILE A 28 -11.13 -6.92 8.60
N PHE A 29 -10.68 -6.83 9.85
CA PHE A 29 -10.15 -5.59 10.41
C PHE A 29 -8.85 -5.19 9.70
N LEU A 30 -8.00 -6.17 9.40
CA LEU A 30 -6.74 -5.93 8.68
C LEU A 30 -6.98 -5.42 7.26
N LEU A 31 -7.93 -5.99 6.51
CA LEU A 31 -8.30 -5.55 5.17
C LEU A 31 -8.85 -4.12 5.18
N GLY A 32 -9.70 -3.77 6.15
CA GLY A 32 -10.21 -2.40 6.30
C GLY A 32 -9.09 -1.40 6.61
N ALA A 33 -8.20 -1.75 7.54
CA ALA A 33 -7.05 -0.92 7.89
C ALA A 33 -6.09 -0.74 6.70
N LEU A 34 -5.80 -1.83 5.97
CA LEU A 34 -4.98 -1.79 4.77
C LEU A 34 -5.62 -0.91 3.69
N ALA A 35 -6.90 -1.11 3.36
CA ALA A 35 -7.58 -0.29 2.35
C ALA A 35 -7.54 1.21 2.68
N LEU A 36 -7.74 1.57 3.95
CA LEU A 36 -7.63 2.95 4.41
C LEU A 36 -6.19 3.48 4.28
N PHE A 37 -5.20 2.65 4.65
CA PHE A 37 -3.79 2.99 4.52
C PHE A 37 -3.40 3.21 3.05
N ASP A 38 -3.78 2.31 2.14
CA ASP A 38 -3.55 2.45 0.69
C ASP A 38 -4.10 3.80 0.18
N PHE A 39 -5.35 4.09 0.53
CA PHE A 39 -6.04 5.29 0.10
C PHE A 39 -5.35 6.57 0.59
N ILE A 40 -4.99 6.64 1.87
CA ILE A 40 -4.28 7.79 2.45
C ILE A 40 -2.94 8.00 1.74
N PHE A 41 -2.17 6.92 1.55
CA PHE A 41 -0.85 7.01 0.93
C PHE A 41 -0.92 7.38 -0.56
N ILE A 42 -1.95 6.92 -1.28
CA ILE A 42 -2.21 7.37 -2.66
C ILE A 42 -2.49 8.87 -2.70
N ILE A 43 -3.31 9.40 -1.78
CA ILE A 43 -3.61 10.84 -1.72
C ILE A 43 -2.32 11.63 -1.44
N VAL A 44 -1.56 11.26 -0.40
CA VAL A 44 -0.32 11.97 -0.03
C VAL A 44 0.69 11.92 -1.17
N ALA A 45 0.84 10.76 -1.82
CA ALA A 45 1.73 10.62 -2.96
C ALA A 45 1.29 11.46 -4.16
N THR A 46 -0.02 11.56 -4.41
CA THR A 46 -0.57 12.38 -5.49
C THR A 46 -0.32 13.87 -5.24
N VAL A 47 -0.49 14.33 -4.00
CA VAL A 47 -0.18 15.72 -3.59
C VAL A 47 1.32 16.00 -3.71
N LYS A 48 2.17 15.10 -3.22
CA LYS A 48 3.63 15.19 -3.33
C LYS A 48 4.11 15.21 -4.79
N ALA A 49 3.53 14.36 -5.63
CA ALA A 49 3.84 14.30 -7.06
C ALA A 49 3.48 15.60 -7.77
N LYS A 50 2.36 16.25 -7.39
CA LYS A 50 2.01 17.59 -7.88
C LYS A 50 3.05 18.65 -7.53
N ASN A 51 3.70 18.54 -6.38
CA ASN A 51 4.77 19.44 -5.94
C ASN A 51 6.15 19.10 -6.56
N GLY A 52 6.23 18.06 -7.39
CA GLY A 52 7.50 17.58 -7.97
C GLY A 52 8.41 16.89 -6.95
N GLU A 53 7.94 16.62 -5.74
CA GLU A 53 8.73 15.93 -4.71
C GLU A 53 8.65 14.40 -4.92
N PRO A 54 9.80 13.70 -4.93
CA PRO A 54 9.81 12.25 -4.93
C PRO A 54 9.25 11.73 -3.60
N TYR A 55 8.08 11.10 -3.65
CA TYR A 55 7.47 10.45 -2.50
C TYR A 55 7.92 9.00 -2.39
N ARG A 56 8.57 8.66 -1.27
CA ARG A 56 8.86 7.28 -0.89
C ARG A 56 7.73 6.74 -0.03
N TYR A 57 6.98 5.81 -0.60
CA TYR A 57 5.94 5.10 0.13
C TYR A 57 6.58 4.26 1.25
N PRO A 58 6.16 4.41 2.52
CA PRO A 58 6.55 3.51 3.59
C PRO A 58 5.91 2.12 3.39
N LEU A 59 6.50 1.11 4.04
CA LEU A 59 6.08 -0.30 3.93
C LEU A 59 6.15 -0.89 2.51
N THR A 60 6.94 -0.27 1.62
CA THR A 60 7.19 -0.78 0.27
C THR A 60 8.35 -1.75 0.18
N ILE A 61 8.09 -2.90 -0.40
CA ILE A 61 9.08 -3.86 -0.84
C ILE A 61 9.59 -3.37 -2.19
N ARG A 62 10.85 -2.90 -2.23
CA ARG A 62 11.50 -2.43 -3.46
C ARG A 62 12.00 -3.61 -4.29
N LEU A 63 11.10 -4.21 -5.05
CA LEU A 63 11.43 -5.28 -5.98
C LEU A 63 12.11 -4.74 -7.25
N ILE A 64 11.75 -3.54 -7.68
CA ILE A 64 12.23 -2.94 -8.94
C ILE A 64 12.93 -1.61 -8.64
N LYS A 65 14.16 -1.44 -9.15
CA LYS A 65 15.01 -0.24 -9.00
C LYS A 65 15.02 0.60 -10.29
#